data_AF-A0A951W2G2-F1
#
_entry.id   AF-A0A951W2G2-F1
#
_cell.length_a   1.000
_cell.length_b   1.000
_cell.length_c   1.000
_cell.angle_alpha   90.00
_cell.angle_beta   90.00
_cell.angle_gamma   90.00
#
_symmetry.space_group_name_H-M   'P 1'
#
loop_
_entity.id
_entity.type
_entity.pdbx_description
1 polymer ?
#
loop_
_entity_poly.entity_id
_entity_poly.type
_entity_poly.pdbx_seq_one_letter_code
_entity_poly.pdbx_strand_id
1 'polypeptide(L)'
;MTRGRKPTSAPEIIEPQIDSEAGAQALEVMRSNAAHEQQEAFSGVFTLGRNVGAALMASMVKNFSAAAEVRAFEEINKSHAFKHLQIPMPDGVPRPAENIDEFCRVVFGRGYKAMSDQKVLLRQLGEEAYENANRLSLNRSQLRLLLTLPEDERNAVEEAMRDGSKGEVVTLIQSLANKLDETREQLEHMKGELQAVQEISAEKSAEIERLREERIRIRKQPPDEVQRELAAETAQHVTEAAAKLRTTVRSAFTAMAQHFVAHGGGDCRHVMAGHVAELQRALNELRDDFNLRDLEGDGTPEWMNWPGPDGEPAPAAAT
;
A
#
# COMPACT_ATOMS: atom_id res chain seq x y z
N MET A 1 -23.06 130.40 66.64
CA MET A 1 -22.73 129.45 67.72
C MET A 1 -22.54 128.07 67.09
N THR A 2 -21.31 127.61 67.03
CA THR A 2 -20.90 126.29 66.53
C THR A 2 -21.33 125.19 67.51
N ARG A 3 -21.94 124.11 67.02
CA ARG A 3 -22.23 122.90 67.82
C ARG A 3 -21.51 121.71 67.21
N GLY A 4 -20.91 120.92 68.10
CA GLY A 4 -19.91 119.91 67.84
C GLY A 4 -20.41 118.61 67.20
N ARG A 5 -19.40 117.85 66.76
CA ARG A 5 -19.42 116.58 66.03
C ARG A 5 -19.96 115.41 66.88
N LYS A 6 -20.58 114.41 66.23
CA LYS A 6 -20.76 113.04 66.74
C LYS A 6 -20.40 112.00 65.65
N PRO A 7 -20.00 110.77 66.04
CA PRO A 7 -19.02 109.94 65.33
C PRO A 7 -19.62 108.94 64.32
N THR A 8 -18.75 108.45 63.42
CA THR A 8 -19.01 107.44 62.38
C THR A 8 -19.32 106.06 62.96
N SER A 9 -20.35 105.37 62.45
CA SER A 9 -20.60 103.94 62.70
C SER A 9 -20.12 103.09 61.52
N ALA A 10 -19.28 102.08 61.77
CA ALA A 10 -18.91 101.06 60.80
C ALA A 10 -20.06 100.05 60.62
N PRO A 11 -20.41 99.63 59.39
CA PRO A 11 -21.36 98.54 59.20
C PRO A 11 -20.72 97.16 59.45
N GLU A 12 -21.54 96.30 60.05
CA GLU A 12 -21.30 94.94 60.53
C GLU A 12 -20.85 93.94 59.46
N ILE A 13 -19.91 93.07 59.82
CA ILE A 13 -19.56 91.86 59.05
C ILE A 13 -20.57 90.78 59.44
N ILE A 14 -21.40 90.35 58.48
CA ILE A 14 -22.30 89.20 58.62
C ILE A 14 -21.50 87.95 58.26
N GLU A 15 -21.27 87.06 59.23
CA GLU A 15 -20.74 85.72 58.95
C GLU A 15 -21.82 84.85 58.28
N PRO A 16 -21.53 84.16 57.17
CA PRO A 16 -22.51 83.32 56.50
C PRO A 16 -22.80 82.06 57.33
N GLN A 17 -24.07 81.84 57.67
CA GLN A 17 -24.52 80.58 58.26
C GLN A 17 -24.53 79.48 57.19
N ILE A 18 -23.62 78.52 57.32
CA ILE A 18 -23.60 77.32 56.48
C ILE A 18 -24.66 76.36 57.01
N ASP A 19 -25.68 76.07 56.19
CA ASP A 19 -26.70 75.07 56.48
C ASP A 19 -26.07 73.66 56.49
N SER A 20 -25.87 73.14 57.69
CA SER A 20 -25.19 71.86 57.95
C SER A 20 -25.91 70.66 57.32
N GLU A 21 -27.22 70.75 57.07
CA GLU A 21 -28.02 69.63 56.58
C GLU A 21 -27.92 69.51 55.05
N ALA A 22 -27.89 70.65 54.34
CA ALA A 22 -27.63 70.72 52.90
C ALA A 22 -26.20 70.27 52.55
N GLY A 23 -25.22 70.62 53.40
CA GLY A 23 -23.83 70.14 53.26
C GLY A 23 -23.70 68.62 53.45
N ALA A 24 -24.46 68.04 54.39
CA ALA A 24 -24.46 66.59 54.62
C ALA A 24 -25.07 65.82 53.45
N GLN A 25 -26.20 66.28 52.88
CA GLN A 25 -26.82 65.66 51.70
C GLN A 25 -25.94 65.75 50.45
N ALA A 26 -25.27 66.88 50.23
CA ALA A 26 -24.33 67.03 49.11
C ALA A 26 -23.14 66.06 49.24
N LEU A 27 -22.65 65.84 50.47
CA LEU A 27 -21.58 64.90 50.74
C LEU A 27 -22.02 63.44 50.54
N GLU A 28 -23.26 63.09 50.91
CA GLU A 28 -23.86 61.77 50.68
C GLU A 28 -23.96 61.46 49.18
N VAL A 29 -24.46 62.41 48.37
CA VAL A 29 -24.57 62.27 46.91
C VAL A 29 -23.20 62.20 46.24
N MET A 30 -22.22 62.98 46.70
CA MET A 30 -20.84 62.85 46.22
C MET A 30 -20.25 61.47 46.56
N ARG A 31 -20.56 60.93 47.73
CA ARG A 31 -20.08 59.60 48.17
C ARG A 31 -20.74 58.48 47.37
N SER A 32 -22.03 58.58 47.07
CA SER A 32 -22.73 57.61 46.20
C SER A 32 -22.25 57.67 44.76
N ASN A 33 -22.04 58.87 44.22
CA ASN A 33 -21.50 59.05 42.86
C ASN A 33 -20.06 58.53 42.77
N ALA A 34 -19.23 58.82 43.77
CA ALA A 34 -17.88 58.27 43.84
C ALA A 34 -17.90 56.73 43.94
N ALA A 35 -18.82 56.14 44.71
CA ALA A 35 -18.98 54.69 44.78
C ALA A 35 -19.47 54.08 43.45
N HIS A 36 -20.38 54.75 42.73
CA HIS A 36 -20.84 54.33 41.41
C HIS A 36 -19.74 54.44 40.35
N GLU A 37 -18.99 55.55 40.30
CA GLU A 37 -17.84 55.70 39.40
C GLU A 37 -16.74 54.67 39.70
N GLN A 38 -16.49 54.40 40.98
CA GLN A 38 -15.53 53.37 41.39
C GLN A 38 -16.01 51.99 40.95
N GLN A 39 -17.30 51.68 41.09
CA GLN A 39 -17.88 50.40 40.68
C GLN A 39 -17.94 50.22 39.16
N GLU A 40 -18.24 51.28 38.39
CA GLU A 40 -18.13 51.29 36.93
C GLU A 40 -16.68 51.08 36.48
N ALA A 41 -15.72 51.77 37.10
CA ALA A 41 -14.30 51.56 36.86
C ALA A 41 -13.87 50.11 37.16
N PHE A 42 -14.34 49.52 38.26
CA PHE A 42 -14.10 48.10 38.59
C PHE A 42 -14.71 47.15 37.54
N SER A 43 -15.92 47.43 37.05
CA SER A 43 -16.56 46.62 36.00
C SER A 43 -15.85 46.74 34.65
N GLY A 44 -15.29 47.90 34.32
CA GLY A 44 -14.44 48.13 33.16
C GLY A 44 -13.13 47.35 33.23
N VAL A 45 -12.51 47.30 34.41
CA VAL A 45 -11.31 46.48 34.66
C VAL A 45 -11.62 44.98 34.56
N PHE A 46 -12.78 44.53 35.07
CA PHE A 46 -13.20 43.13 34.98
C PHE A 46 -13.50 42.69 33.53
N THR A 47 -14.20 43.52 32.76
CA THR A 47 -14.47 43.24 31.34
C THR A 47 -13.20 43.25 30.49
N LEU A 48 -12.28 44.17 30.76
CA LEU A 48 -10.94 44.18 30.16
C LEU A 48 -10.17 42.90 30.52
N GLY A 49 -10.17 42.48 31.79
CA GLY A 49 -9.55 41.24 32.23
C GLY A 49 -10.12 40.00 31.53
N ARG A 50 -11.44 39.94 31.33
CA ARG A 50 -12.09 38.88 30.55
C ARG A 50 -11.65 38.88 29.08
N ASN A 51 -11.55 40.06 28.46
CA ASN A 51 -11.14 40.18 27.06
C ASN A 51 -9.65 39.88 26.86
N VAL A 52 -8.79 40.30 27.80
CA VAL A 52 -7.36 39.92 27.81
C VAL A 52 -7.22 38.42 28.05
N GLY A 53 -8.00 37.83 28.95
CA GLY A 53 -8.05 36.38 29.15
C GLY A 53 -8.50 35.63 27.90
N ALA A 54 -9.54 36.11 27.21
CA ALA A 54 -9.99 35.55 25.94
C ALA A 54 -8.93 35.70 24.84
N ALA A 55 -8.22 36.83 24.77
CA ALA A 55 -7.13 37.06 23.83
C ALA A 55 -5.91 36.18 24.15
N LEU A 56 -5.57 35.97 25.42
CA LEU A 56 -4.52 35.06 25.86
C LEU A 56 -4.89 33.60 25.58
N MET A 57 -6.13 33.20 25.82
CA MET A 57 -6.64 31.86 25.48
C MET A 57 -6.70 31.64 23.97
N ALA A 58 -7.15 32.63 23.20
CA ALA A 58 -7.13 32.58 21.74
C ALA A 58 -5.68 32.55 21.21
N SER A 59 -4.76 33.28 21.85
CA SER A 59 -3.33 33.24 21.54
C SER A 59 -2.72 31.87 21.90
N MET A 60 -3.08 31.29 23.05
CA MET A 60 -2.67 29.93 23.41
C MET A 60 -3.23 28.88 22.45
N VAL A 61 -4.51 28.95 22.08
CA VAL A 61 -5.13 28.06 21.07
C VAL A 61 -4.49 28.25 19.70
N LYS A 62 -4.13 29.48 19.33
CA LYS A 62 -3.35 29.80 18.13
C LYS A 62 -1.91 29.26 18.20
N ASN A 63 -1.35 29.13 19.41
CA ASN A 63 0.01 28.65 19.66
C ASN A 63 0.08 27.16 20.05
N PHE A 64 -1.04 26.49 20.28
CA PHE A 64 -1.10 25.04 20.49
C PHE A 64 -1.07 24.36 19.14
N SER A 65 0.15 24.22 18.65
CA SER A 65 0.46 23.35 17.54
C SER A 65 0.05 21.91 17.90
N ALA A 66 -0.48 21.15 16.94
CA ALA A 66 -0.85 19.76 17.17
C ALA A 66 0.36 18.91 17.62
N ALA A 67 1.55 19.26 17.14
CA ALA A 67 2.82 18.73 17.56
C ALA A 67 3.18 19.09 19.01
N ALA A 68 2.86 20.29 19.48
CA ALA A 68 3.07 20.71 20.86
C ALA A 68 2.20 19.90 21.83
N GLU A 69 0.93 19.63 21.48
CA GLU A 69 0.04 18.74 22.23
C GLU A 69 0.64 17.33 22.38
N VAL A 70 1.16 16.78 21.28
CA VAL A 70 1.79 15.45 21.25
C VAL A 70 3.12 15.42 22.02
N ARG A 71 3.91 16.51 21.98
CA ARG A 71 5.15 16.65 22.77
C ARG A 71 4.87 16.74 24.26
N ALA A 72 3.88 17.53 24.66
CA ALA A 72 3.45 17.60 26.06
C ALA A 72 3.01 16.22 26.57
N PHE A 73 2.26 15.46 25.76
CA PHE A 73 1.94 14.06 26.09
C PHE A 73 3.20 13.19 26.24
N GLU A 74 4.20 13.34 25.37
CA GLU A 74 5.44 12.58 25.47
C GLU A 74 6.21 12.88 26.78
N GLU A 75 6.30 14.14 27.19
CA GLU A 75 6.96 14.55 28.44
C GLU A 75 6.20 14.08 29.68
N ILE A 76 4.87 14.22 29.68
CA ILE A 76 4.01 13.77 30.78
C ILE A 76 4.08 12.24 30.92
N ASN A 77 4.09 11.51 29.80
CA ASN A 77 4.19 10.06 29.83
C ASN A 77 5.56 9.59 30.37
N LYS A 78 6.65 10.27 30.02
CA LYS A 78 8.01 9.97 30.55
C LYS A 78 8.16 10.28 32.03
N SER A 79 7.58 11.38 32.50
CA SER A 79 7.71 11.82 33.90
C SER A 79 6.84 11.02 34.88
N HIS A 80 5.81 10.33 34.39
CA HIS A 80 4.76 9.69 35.21
C HIS A 80 4.08 10.62 36.22
N ALA A 81 4.24 11.94 36.07
CA ALA A 81 3.76 12.95 37.01
C ALA A 81 2.22 13.04 37.08
N PHE A 82 1.53 12.50 36.07
CA PHE A 82 0.08 12.48 35.98
C PHE A 82 -0.63 11.81 37.17
N LYS A 83 0.05 10.87 37.86
CA LYS A 83 -0.51 10.15 39.02
C LYS A 83 -0.70 11.02 40.26
N HIS A 84 0.03 12.13 40.34
CA HIS A 84 0.01 13.03 41.49
C HIS A 84 -0.70 14.35 41.19
N LEU A 85 -1.14 14.54 39.94
CA LEU A 85 -1.80 15.75 39.48
C LEU A 85 -3.32 15.63 39.71
N GLN A 86 -3.91 16.57 40.43
CA GLN A 86 -5.36 16.67 40.56
C GLN A 86 -5.94 17.35 39.33
N ILE A 87 -6.83 16.65 38.61
CA ILE A 87 -7.41 17.12 37.36
C ILE A 87 -8.92 17.20 37.55
N PRO A 88 -9.59 18.25 37.04
CA PRO A 88 -11.05 18.31 37.07
C PRO A 88 -11.61 17.20 36.19
N MET A 89 -12.21 16.21 36.83
CA MET A 89 -12.84 15.09 36.14
C MET A 89 -14.21 15.51 35.56
N PRO A 90 -14.81 14.72 34.65
CA PRO A 90 -16.12 15.03 34.07
C PRO A 90 -17.26 15.15 35.10
N ASP A 91 -17.06 14.62 36.31
CA ASP A 91 -17.95 14.71 37.46
C ASP A 91 -17.82 16.04 38.26
N GLY A 92 -16.86 16.90 37.87
CA GLY A 92 -16.58 18.19 38.52
C GLY A 92 -15.70 18.09 39.77
N VAL A 93 -15.25 16.89 40.16
CA VAL A 93 -14.41 16.69 41.36
C VAL A 93 -12.93 16.62 40.96
N PRO A 94 -12.05 17.42 41.56
CA PRO A 94 -10.61 17.34 41.30
C PRO A 94 -10.03 16.10 41.97
N ARG A 95 -9.56 15.14 41.18
CA ARG A 95 -8.89 13.92 41.66
C ARG A 95 -7.78 13.49 40.69
N PRO A 96 -6.78 12.71 41.14
CA PRO A 96 -5.83 12.08 40.24
C PRO A 96 -6.52 11.03 39.37
N ALA A 97 -6.08 10.91 38.11
CA ALA A 97 -6.56 9.89 37.19
C ALA A 97 -6.11 8.48 37.65
N GLU A 98 -6.99 7.49 37.54
CA GLU A 98 -6.71 6.11 37.94
C GLU A 98 -5.76 5.43 36.96
N ASN A 99 -5.87 5.74 35.67
CA ASN A 99 -4.99 5.23 34.65
C ASN A 99 -4.60 6.32 33.62
N ILE A 100 -3.58 6.02 32.81
CA ILE A 100 -3.07 6.96 31.80
C ILE A 100 -4.07 7.22 30.66
N ASP A 101 -4.94 6.27 30.34
CA ASP A 101 -5.99 6.43 29.32
C ASP A 101 -7.09 7.39 29.78
N GLU A 102 -7.51 7.32 31.05
CA GLU A 102 -8.44 8.26 31.69
C GLU A 102 -7.81 9.66 31.73
N PHE A 103 -6.54 9.76 32.13
CA PHE A 103 -5.78 11.01 32.05
C PHE A 103 -5.80 11.59 30.64
N CYS A 104 -5.49 10.77 29.62
CA CYS A 104 -5.45 11.25 28.24
C CYS A 104 -6.84 11.71 27.74
N ARG A 105 -7.91 10.99 28.09
CA ARG A 105 -9.28 11.35 27.70
C ARG A 105 -9.71 12.68 28.32
N VAL A 106 -9.33 12.95 29.56
CA VAL A 106 -9.72 14.17 30.27
C VAL A 106 -8.88 15.37 29.82
N VAL A 107 -7.57 15.19 29.63
CA VAL A 107 -6.65 16.30 29.31
C VAL A 107 -6.57 16.59 27.82
N PHE A 108 -6.49 15.56 26.97
CA PHE A 108 -6.31 15.70 25.52
C PHE A 108 -7.59 15.38 24.73
N GLY A 109 -8.67 14.98 25.40
CA GLY A 109 -9.91 14.56 24.72
C GLY A 109 -9.79 13.26 23.93
N ARG A 110 -8.66 12.53 24.02
CA ARG A 110 -8.33 11.34 23.22
C ARG A 110 -7.76 10.25 24.12
N GLY A 111 -8.00 8.98 23.77
CA GLY A 111 -7.39 7.87 24.50
C GLY A 111 -5.87 7.78 24.34
N TYR A 112 -5.21 7.05 25.24
CA TYR A 112 -3.76 6.82 25.23
C TYR A 112 -3.27 6.25 23.89
N LYS A 113 -4.00 5.30 23.32
CA LYS A 113 -3.64 4.68 22.03
C LYS A 113 -3.59 5.72 20.90
N ALA A 114 -4.57 6.61 20.83
CA ALA A 114 -4.63 7.66 19.82
C ALA A 114 -3.44 8.63 19.96
N MET A 115 -3.13 9.06 21.19
CA MET A 115 -1.99 9.92 21.48
C MET A 115 -0.65 9.24 21.16
N SER A 116 -0.52 7.95 21.48
CA SER A 116 0.66 7.16 21.14
C SER A 116 0.84 7.02 19.63
N ASP A 117 -0.24 6.80 18.88
CA ASP A 117 -0.20 6.72 17.43
C ASP A 117 0.18 8.07 16.79
N GLN A 118 -0.36 9.17 17.31
CA GLN A 118 0.02 10.53 16.89
C GLN A 118 1.49 10.83 17.17
N LYS A 119 2.03 10.37 18.31
CA LYS A 119 3.46 10.47 18.61
C LYS A 119 4.32 9.75 17.58
N VAL A 120 3.92 8.54 17.17
CA VAL A 120 4.64 7.79 16.12
C VAL A 120 4.59 8.55 14.80
N LEU A 121 3.41 9.02 14.42
CA LEU A 121 3.24 9.76 13.17
C LEU A 121 4.02 11.08 13.14
N LEU A 122 3.99 11.86 14.22
CA LEU A 122 4.75 13.10 14.35
C LEU A 122 6.26 12.85 14.17
N ARG A 123 6.78 11.76 14.74
CA ARG A 123 8.20 11.40 14.59
C ARG A 123 8.57 10.97 13.17
N GLN A 124 7.66 10.29 12.48
CA GLN A 124 7.90 9.79 11.12
C GLN A 124 7.74 10.88 10.06
N LEU A 125 6.75 11.76 10.22
CA LEU A 125 6.42 12.81 9.26
C LEU A 125 7.23 14.10 9.50
N GLY A 126 7.67 14.32 10.74
CA GLY A 126 8.26 15.59 11.14
C GLY A 126 7.20 16.60 11.60
N GLU A 127 7.66 17.66 12.27
CA GLU A 127 6.79 18.64 12.93
C GLU A 127 5.97 19.45 11.93
N GLU A 128 6.61 20.01 10.91
CA GLU A 128 5.95 20.91 9.95
C GLU A 128 4.89 20.17 9.11
N ALA A 129 5.23 19.01 8.57
CA ALA A 129 4.31 18.19 7.79
C ALA A 129 3.12 17.70 8.63
N TYR A 130 3.35 17.37 9.90
CA TYR A 130 2.28 16.97 10.82
C TYR A 130 1.32 18.12 11.14
N GLU A 131 1.84 19.33 11.35
CA GLU A 131 1.00 20.53 11.53
C GLU A 131 0.16 20.82 10.29
N ASN A 132 0.78 20.78 9.11
CA ASN A 132 0.08 21.03 7.85
C ASN A 132 -1.01 19.97 7.60
N ALA A 133 -0.71 18.71 7.89
CA ALA A 133 -1.70 17.63 7.80
C ALA A 133 -2.86 17.81 8.79
N ASN A 134 -2.58 18.23 10.03
CA ASN A 134 -3.61 18.47 11.04
C ASN A 134 -4.46 19.71 10.71
N ARG A 135 -3.84 20.78 10.17
CA ARG A 135 -4.53 21.97 9.64
C ARG A 135 -5.54 21.60 8.55
N LEU A 136 -5.14 20.71 7.65
CA LEU A 136 -5.99 20.19 6.58
C LEU A 136 -6.95 19.08 7.06
N SER A 137 -6.91 18.70 8.34
CA SER A 137 -7.71 17.63 8.93
C SER A 137 -7.61 16.33 8.11
N LEU A 138 -6.39 15.93 7.77
CA LEU A 138 -6.13 14.66 7.07
C LEU A 138 -6.43 13.47 7.98
N ASN A 139 -7.05 12.46 7.40
CA ASN A 139 -7.39 11.23 8.10
C ASN A 139 -6.14 10.38 8.31
N ARG A 140 -6.17 9.49 9.31
CA ARG A 140 -5.08 8.55 9.60
C ARG A 140 -4.69 7.70 8.39
N SER A 141 -5.66 7.27 7.56
CA SER A 141 -5.37 6.50 6.36
C SER A 141 -4.52 7.29 5.36
N GLN A 142 -4.85 8.56 5.14
CA GLN A 142 -4.13 9.48 4.25
C GLN A 142 -2.71 9.74 4.75
N LEU A 143 -2.56 9.92 6.07
CA LEU A 143 -1.26 10.07 6.72
C LEU A 143 -0.38 8.82 6.57
N ARG A 144 -0.97 7.62 6.60
CA ARG A 144 -0.24 6.36 6.34
C ARG A 144 0.14 6.20 4.88
N LEU A 145 -0.73 6.60 3.94
CA LEU A 145 -0.41 6.60 2.52
C LEU A 145 0.76 7.54 2.24
N LEU A 146 0.73 8.76 2.81
CA LEU A 146 1.83 9.71 2.71
C LEU A 146 3.16 9.10 3.18
N LEU A 147 3.17 8.40 4.31
CA LEU A 147 4.37 7.71 4.80
C LEU A 147 4.85 6.53 3.94
N THR A 148 3.98 6.00 3.07
CA THR A 148 4.34 4.90 2.16
C THR A 148 4.98 5.42 0.87
N LEU A 149 4.79 6.70 0.56
CA LEU A 149 5.35 7.34 -0.62
C LEU A 149 6.87 7.51 -0.49
N PRO A 150 7.61 7.45 -1.61
CA PRO A 150 9.02 7.84 -1.66
C PRO A 150 9.25 9.28 -1.16
N GLU A 151 10.47 9.58 -0.71
CA GLU A 151 10.87 10.91 -0.20
C GLU A 151 10.51 12.05 -1.17
N ASP A 152 10.79 11.91 -2.46
CA ASP A 152 10.52 12.95 -3.46
C ASP A 152 9.03 13.26 -3.62
N GLU A 153 8.20 12.21 -3.64
CA GLU A 153 6.75 12.30 -3.75
C GLU A 153 6.13 12.85 -2.46
N ARG A 154 6.66 12.46 -1.30
CA ARG A 154 6.29 13.03 -0.01
C ARG A 154 6.54 14.53 0.05
N ASN A 155 7.72 14.97 -0.38
CA ASN A 155 8.07 16.39 -0.40
C ASN A 155 7.12 17.20 -1.30
N ALA A 156 6.73 16.64 -2.45
CA ALA A 156 5.74 17.28 -3.34
C ALA A 156 4.37 17.41 -2.66
N VAL A 157 3.93 16.40 -1.90
CA VAL A 157 2.70 16.48 -1.10
C VAL A 157 2.84 17.49 0.03
N GLU A 158 3.98 17.52 0.73
CA GLU A 158 4.22 18.47 1.82
C GLU A 158 4.17 19.92 1.35
N GLU A 159 4.71 20.22 0.17
CA GLU A 159 4.57 21.53 -0.45
C GLU A 159 3.11 21.84 -0.82
N ALA A 160 2.41 20.87 -1.42
CA ALA A 160 0.98 21.01 -1.70
C ALA A 160 0.14 21.22 -0.42
N MET A 161 0.58 20.71 0.74
CA MET A 161 -0.09 20.94 2.02
C MET A 161 0.10 22.35 2.57
N ARG A 162 1.12 23.10 2.14
CA ARG A 162 1.34 24.50 2.55
C ARG A 162 0.30 25.42 1.88
N ASP A 163 0.13 25.26 0.56
CA ASP A 163 -0.65 26.19 -0.26
C ASP A 163 -2.04 25.67 -0.67
N GLY A 164 -2.22 24.35 -0.67
CA GLY A 164 -3.37 23.69 -1.27
C GLY A 164 -4.56 23.48 -0.35
N SER A 165 -5.70 23.16 -0.95
CA SER A 165 -6.90 22.74 -0.25
C SER A 165 -6.83 21.25 0.14
N LYS A 166 -7.58 20.86 1.18
CA LYS A 166 -7.67 19.45 1.62
C LYS A 166 -8.00 18.50 0.46
N GLY A 167 -8.92 18.89 -0.42
CA GLY A 167 -9.36 18.06 -1.54
C GLY A 167 -8.21 17.72 -2.48
N GLU A 168 -7.45 18.72 -2.90
CA GLU A 168 -6.31 18.58 -3.82
C GLU A 168 -5.21 17.70 -3.23
N VAL A 169 -4.84 17.96 -1.97
CA VAL A 169 -3.83 17.17 -1.26
C VAL A 169 -4.24 15.70 -1.16
N VAL A 170 -5.50 15.43 -0.81
CA VAL A 170 -6.00 14.05 -0.72
C VAL A 170 -5.99 13.37 -2.08
N THR A 171 -6.39 14.06 -3.15
CA THR A 171 -6.33 13.50 -4.51
C THR A 171 -4.90 13.22 -4.95
N LEU A 172 -3.95 14.07 -4.59
CA LEU A 172 -2.53 13.90 -4.91
C LEU A 172 -1.94 12.70 -4.15
N ILE A 173 -2.21 12.57 -2.85
CA ILE A 173 -1.76 11.42 -2.06
C ILE A 173 -2.29 10.12 -2.67
N GLN A 174 -3.58 10.10 -3.05
CA GLN A 174 -4.19 8.89 -3.61
C GLN A 174 -3.65 8.55 -4.99
N SER A 175 -3.41 9.54 -5.86
CA SER A 175 -2.89 9.30 -7.20
C SER A 175 -1.44 8.79 -7.15
N LEU A 176 -0.60 9.34 -6.28
CA LEU A 176 0.77 8.89 -6.08
C LEU A 176 0.82 7.47 -5.49
N ALA A 177 -0.04 7.18 -4.50
CA ALA A 177 -0.13 5.84 -3.93
C ALA A 177 -0.54 4.80 -4.98
N ASN A 178 -1.56 5.10 -5.80
CA ASN A 178 -1.99 4.22 -6.87
C ASN A 178 -0.88 3.99 -7.90
N LYS A 179 -0.17 5.05 -8.30
CA LYS A 179 0.96 4.94 -9.23
C LYS A 179 2.10 4.10 -8.67
N LEU A 180 2.36 4.22 -7.36
CA LEU A 180 3.37 3.40 -6.68
C LEU A 180 2.99 1.92 -6.67
N ASP A 181 1.72 1.61 -6.44
CA ASP A 181 1.25 0.22 -6.47
C ASP A 181 1.26 -0.34 -7.89
N GLU A 182 0.82 0.43 -8.89
CA GLU A 182 0.91 0.06 -10.31
C GLU A 182 2.36 -0.22 -10.74
N THR A 183 3.31 0.65 -10.35
CA THR A 183 4.73 0.46 -10.69
C THR A 183 5.34 -0.75 -9.99
N ARG A 184 4.91 -1.08 -8.76
CA ARG A 184 5.32 -2.30 -8.06
C ARG A 184 4.79 -3.55 -8.75
N GLU A 185 3.51 -3.56 -9.13
CA GLU A 185 2.91 -4.67 -9.87
C GLU A 185 3.62 -4.90 -11.21
N GLN A 186 3.91 -3.82 -11.95
CA GLN A 186 4.69 -3.89 -13.18
C GLN A 186 6.09 -4.44 -12.94
N LEU A 187 6.77 -4.01 -11.87
CA LEU A 187 8.11 -4.49 -11.54
C LEU A 187 8.13 -5.99 -11.22
N GLU A 188 7.17 -6.46 -10.43
CA GLU A 188 7.04 -7.89 -10.11
C GLU A 188 6.69 -8.71 -11.37
N HIS A 189 5.82 -8.18 -12.23
CA HIS A 189 5.52 -8.81 -13.52
C HIS A 189 6.78 -8.93 -14.39
N MET A 190 7.52 -7.84 -14.59
CA MET A 190 8.74 -7.82 -15.41
C MET A 190 9.82 -8.74 -14.85
N LYS A 191 9.92 -8.83 -13.52
CA LYS A 191 10.85 -9.74 -12.85
C LYS A 191 10.47 -11.20 -13.07
N GLY A 192 9.18 -11.53 -13.01
CA GLY A 192 8.67 -12.86 -13.35
C GLY A 192 8.96 -13.24 -14.80
N GLU A 193 8.73 -12.32 -15.74
CA GLU A 193 9.08 -12.56 -17.16
C GLU A 193 10.57 -12.76 -17.36
N LEU A 194 11.42 -11.94 -16.71
CA LEU A 194 12.86 -12.07 -16.81
C LEU A 194 13.35 -13.43 -16.29
N GLN A 195 12.79 -13.91 -15.18
CA GLN A 195 13.09 -15.24 -14.65
C GLN A 195 12.70 -16.35 -15.63
N ALA A 196 11.49 -16.30 -16.17
CA ALA A 196 11.03 -17.27 -17.17
C ALA A 196 11.93 -17.26 -18.43
N VAL A 197 12.31 -16.09 -18.93
CA VAL A 197 13.24 -15.96 -20.06
C VAL A 197 14.62 -16.52 -19.74
N GLN A 198 15.14 -16.29 -18.53
CA GLN A 198 16.42 -16.84 -18.09
C GLN A 198 16.38 -18.37 -18.01
N GLU A 199 15.32 -18.96 -17.47
CA GLU A 199 15.15 -20.41 -17.40
C GLU A 199 15.10 -21.04 -18.80
N ILE A 200 14.26 -20.50 -19.70
CA ILE A 200 14.17 -20.97 -21.08
C ILE A 200 15.51 -20.82 -21.81
N SER A 201 16.23 -19.71 -21.57
CA SER A 201 17.54 -19.48 -22.17
C SER A 201 18.59 -20.49 -21.68
N ALA A 202 18.57 -20.81 -20.38
CA ALA A 202 19.45 -21.81 -19.80
C ALA A 202 19.16 -23.22 -20.35
N GLU A 203 17.88 -23.60 -20.44
CA GLU A 203 17.45 -24.87 -21.02
C GLU A 203 17.88 -24.99 -22.48
N LYS A 204 17.62 -23.96 -23.30
CA LYS A 204 18.07 -23.93 -24.70
C LYS A 204 19.59 -24.00 -24.84
N SER A 205 20.32 -23.34 -23.95
CA SER A 205 21.79 -23.36 -23.99
C SER A 205 22.33 -24.76 -23.65
N ALA A 206 21.73 -25.44 -22.68
CA ALA A 206 22.08 -26.82 -22.34
C ALA A 206 21.79 -27.78 -23.50
N GLU A 207 20.63 -27.63 -24.15
CA GLU A 207 20.26 -28.46 -25.31
C GLU A 207 21.20 -28.22 -26.51
N ILE A 208 21.57 -26.96 -26.77
CA ILE A 208 22.56 -26.63 -27.82
C ILE A 208 23.89 -27.31 -27.54
N GLU A 209 24.36 -27.31 -26.29
CA GLU A 209 25.63 -27.93 -25.95
C GLU A 209 25.58 -29.46 -26.08
N ARG A 210 24.49 -30.08 -25.61
CA ARG A 210 24.25 -31.52 -25.80
C ARG A 210 24.27 -31.92 -27.28
N LEU A 211 23.54 -31.20 -28.13
CA LEU A 211 23.51 -31.47 -29.58
C LEU A 211 24.88 -31.29 -30.24
N ARG A 212 25.71 -30.35 -29.75
CA ARG A 212 27.09 -30.19 -30.21
C ARG A 212 27.96 -31.37 -29.82
N GLU A 213 27.84 -31.87 -28.59
CA GLU A 213 28.56 -33.05 -28.12
C GLU A 213 28.19 -34.30 -28.93
N GLU A 214 26.90 -34.55 -29.15
CA GLU A 214 26.42 -35.67 -29.97
C GLU A 214 26.96 -35.58 -31.41
N ARG A 215 26.91 -34.40 -32.03
CA ARG A 215 27.52 -34.14 -33.36
C ARG A 215 29.02 -34.43 -33.41
N ILE A 216 29.76 -34.11 -32.34
CA ILE A 216 31.20 -34.38 -32.27
C ILE A 216 31.46 -35.89 -32.10
N ARG A 217 30.66 -36.58 -31.28
CA ARG A 217 30.76 -38.04 -31.07
C ARG A 217 30.59 -38.81 -32.37
N ILE A 218 29.50 -38.55 -33.09
CA ILE A 218 29.18 -39.23 -34.36
C ILE A 218 30.31 -39.04 -35.38
N ARG A 219 30.90 -37.84 -35.45
CA ARG A 219 32.00 -37.52 -36.37
C ARG A 219 33.32 -38.21 -36.02
N LYS A 220 33.52 -38.63 -34.77
CA LYS A 220 34.77 -39.27 -34.31
C LYS A 220 34.74 -40.80 -34.37
N GLN A 221 33.57 -41.42 -34.56
CA GLN A 221 33.45 -42.88 -34.62
C GLN A 221 33.86 -43.44 -36.00
N PRO A 222 34.40 -44.68 -36.06
CA PRO A 222 34.67 -45.36 -37.32
C PRO A 222 33.38 -45.57 -38.14
N PRO A 223 33.42 -45.52 -39.49
CA PRO A 223 32.24 -45.60 -40.35
C PRO A 223 31.31 -46.80 -40.06
N ASP A 224 31.88 -47.97 -39.77
CA ASP A 224 31.11 -49.19 -39.51
C ASP A 224 30.34 -49.14 -38.18
N GLU A 225 30.90 -48.47 -37.17
CA GLU A 225 30.26 -48.29 -35.87
C GLU A 225 29.13 -47.26 -35.95
N VAL A 226 29.33 -46.17 -36.71
CA VAL A 226 28.29 -45.17 -37.01
C VAL A 226 27.13 -45.82 -37.76
N GLN A 227 27.40 -46.67 -38.75
CA GLN A 227 26.35 -47.35 -39.50
C GLN A 227 25.54 -48.30 -38.61
N ARG A 228 26.19 -49.02 -37.68
CA ARG A 228 25.51 -49.90 -36.73
C ARG A 228 24.66 -49.12 -35.72
N GLU A 229 25.17 -48.00 -35.20
CA GLU A 229 24.42 -47.14 -34.29
C GLU A 229 23.20 -46.50 -34.99
N LEU A 230 23.36 -45.95 -36.20
CA LEU A 230 22.25 -45.39 -36.98
C LEU A 230 21.19 -46.44 -37.33
N ALA A 231 21.59 -47.67 -37.66
CA ALA A 231 20.65 -48.75 -37.93
C ALA A 231 19.85 -49.14 -36.68
N ALA A 232 20.50 -49.20 -35.51
CA ALA A 232 19.84 -49.47 -34.24
C ALA A 232 18.86 -48.34 -33.84
N GLU A 233 19.26 -47.08 -34.01
CA GLU A 233 18.41 -45.91 -33.74
C GLU A 233 17.19 -45.88 -34.68
N THR A 234 17.39 -46.16 -35.97
CA THR A 234 16.30 -46.26 -36.94
C THR A 234 15.32 -47.38 -36.58
N ALA A 235 15.84 -48.55 -36.18
CA ALA A 235 15.01 -49.67 -35.73
C ALA A 235 14.20 -49.33 -34.46
N GLN A 236 14.78 -48.57 -33.53
CA GLN A 236 14.08 -48.08 -32.36
C GLN A 236 12.93 -47.14 -32.74
N HIS A 237 13.17 -46.14 -33.59
CA HIS A 237 12.13 -45.22 -34.04
C HIS A 237 10.97 -45.92 -34.76
N VAL A 238 11.28 -46.89 -35.62
CA VAL A 238 10.26 -47.71 -36.30
C VAL A 238 9.44 -48.52 -35.30
N THR A 239 10.10 -49.11 -34.30
CA THR A 239 9.44 -49.90 -33.25
C THR A 239 8.51 -49.02 -32.40
N GLU A 240 8.96 -47.83 -32.00
CA GLU A 240 8.16 -46.87 -31.23
C GLU A 240 6.96 -46.34 -32.03
N ALA A 241 7.14 -46.00 -33.31
CA ALA A 241 6.06 -45.58 -34.18
C ALA A 241 5.02 -46.70 -34.35
N ALA A 242 5.46 -47.93 -34.63
CA ALA A 242 4.59 -49.09 -34.73
C ALA A 242 3.86 -49.39 -33.41
N ALA A 243 4.52 -49.21 -32.26
CA ALA A 243 3.90 -49.35 -30.95
C ALA A 243 2.78 -48.32 -30.74
N LYS A 244 3.03 -47.03 -31.00
CA LYS A 244 2.01 -45.95 -30.91
C LYS A 244 0.80 -46.22 -31.81
N LEU A 245 1.02 -46.75 -33.01
CA LEU A 245 -0.07 -47.16 -33.90
C LEU A 245 -0.87 -48.34 -33.32
N ARG A 246 -0.19 -49.37 -32.79
CA ARG A 246 -0.84 -50.58 -32.25
C ARG A 246 -1.58 -50.34 -30.93
N THR A 247 -1.07 -49.45 -30.08
CA THR A 247 -1.64 -49.19 -28.76
C THR A 247 -2.50 -47.93 -28.77
N THR A 248 -1.90 -46.75 -28.95
CA THR A 248 -2.57 -45.44 -28.80
C THR A 248 -3.66 -45.20 -29.83
N VAL A 249 -3.37 -45.41 -31.12
CA VAL A 249 -4.38 -45.20 -32.18
C VAL A 249 -5.52 -46.20 -32.03
N ARG A 250 -5.20 -47.47 -31.74
CA ARG A 250 -6.21 -48.51 -31.49
C ARG A 250 -7.10 -48.18 -30.30
N SER A 251 -6.53 -47.72 -29.18
CA SER A 251 -7.32 -47.34 -28.00
C SER A 251 -8.19 -46.11 -28.27
N ALA A 252 -7.66 -45.11 -28.99
CA ALA A 252 -8.41 -43.91 -29.36
C ALA A 252 -9.60 -44.25 -30.28
N PHE A 253 -9.40 -45.11 -31.28
CA PHE A 253 -10.48 -45.58 -32.14
C PHE A 253 -11.52 -46.39 -31.35
N THR A 254 -11.07 -47.24 -30.41
CA THR A 254 -11.98 -48.00 -29.55
C THR A 254 -12.85 -47.06 -28.70
N ALA A 255 -12.25 -46.06 -28.05
CA ALA A 255 -12.97 -45.07 -27.26
C ALA A 255 -13.95 -44.24 -28.11
N MET A 256 -13.53 -43.83 -29.32
CA MET A 256 -14.39 -43.11 -30.26
C MET A 256 -15.60 -43.95 -30.68
N ALA A 257 -15.40 -45.22 -31.01
CA ALA A 257 -16.52 -46.13 -31.33
C ALA A 257 -17.49 -46.29 -30.16
N GLN A 258 -16.98 -46.46 -28.94
CA GLN A 258 -17.80 -46.58 -27.73
C GLN A 258 -18.63 -45.31 -27.48
N HIS A 259 -18.03 -44.13 -27.64
CA HIS A 259 -18.72 -42.86 -27.45
C HIS A 259 -19.82 -42.63 -28.50
N PHE A 260 -19.55 -42.93 -29.78
CA PHE A 260 -20.56 -42.82 -30.85
C PHE A 260 -21.77 -43.74 -30.61
N VAL A 261 -21.54 -44.96 -30.13
CA VAL A 261 -22.61 -45.89 -29.76
C VAL A 261 -23.38 -45.37 -28.54
N ALA A 262 -22.69 -44.89 -27.50
CA ALA A 262 -23.32 -44.42 -26.26
C ALA A 262 -24.20 -43.16 -26.45
N HIS A 263 -23.86 -42.30 -27.41
CA HIS A 263 -24.54 -41.02 -27.65
C HIS A 263 -25.40 -41.00 -28.92
N GLY A 264 -25.72 -42.18 -29.50
CA GLY A 264 -26.63 -42.28 -30.65
C GLY A 264 -26.08 -41.71 -31.97
N GLY A 265 -24.75 -41.54 -32.06
CA GLY A 265 -24.06 -40.98 -33.24
C GLY A 265 -23.89 -41.97 -34.41
N GLY A 266 -24.31 -43.23 -34.27
CA GLY A 266 -24.23 -44.23 -35.34
C GLY A 266 -22.80 -44.69 -35.66
N ASP A 267 -22.48 -44.82 -36.94
CA ASP A 267 -21.22 -45.41 -37.42
C ASP A 267 -20.10 -44.38 -37.63
N CYS A 268 -18.99 -44.52 -36.90
CA CYS A 268 -17.79 -43.67 -37.00
C CYS A 268 -16.67 -44.25 -37.87
N ARG A 269 -16.89 -45.38 -38.57
CA ARG A 269 -15.86 -46.04 -39.40
C ARG A 269 -15.33 -45.15 -40.52
N HIS A 270 -16.13 -44.21 -41.03
CA HIS A 270 -15.68 -43.26 -42.05
C HIS A 270 -14.60 -42.29 -41.52
N VAL A 271 -14.72 -41.81 -40.27
CA VAL A 271 -13.70 -40.97 -39.61
C VAL A 271 -12.42 -41.78 -39.37
N MET A 272 -12.55 -43.01 -38.88
CA MET A 272 -11.42 -43.91 -38.70
C MET A 272 -10.70 -44.20 -40.01
N ALA A 273 -11.45 -44.47 -41.09
CA ALA A 273 -10.90 -44.70 -42.42
C ALA A 273 -10.13 -43.49 -42.94
N GLY A 274 -10.61 -42.26 -42.67
CA GLY A 274 -9.89 -41.03 -43.00
C GLY A 274 -8.51 -40.95 -42.34
N HIS A 275 -8.43 -41.16 -41.02
CA HIS A 275 -7.14 -41.17 -40.31
C HIS A 275 -6.20 -42.31 -40.73
N VAL A 276 -6.75 -43.48 -41.05
CA VAL A 276 -5.94 -44.59 -41.61
C VAL A 276 -5.39 -44.21 -43.00
N ALA A 277 -6.18 -43.53 -43.83
CA ALA A 277 -5.71 -43.04 -45.13
C ALA A 277 -4.61 -41.98 -44.98
N GLU A 278 -4.68 -41.10 -43.98
CA GLU A 278 -3.61 -40.14 -43.67
C GLU A 278 -2.29 -40.84 -43.29
N LEU A 279 -2.37 -41.85 -42.43
CA LEU A 279 -1.20 -42.65 -42.05
C LEU A 279 -0.62 -43.40 -43.24
N GLN A 280 -1.47 -43.97 -44.10
CA GLN A 280 -1.03 -44.66 -45.31
C GLN A 280 -0.36 -43.71 -46.29
N ARG A 281 -0.85 -42.47 -46.43
CA ARG A 281 -0.21 -41.44 -47.26
C ARG A 281 1.18 -41.09 -46.73
N ALA A 282 1.33 -40.87 -45.43
CA ALA A 282 2.63 -40.60 -44.82
C ALA A 282 3.63 -41.74 -45.03
N LEU A 283 3.17 -43.00 -44.96
CA LEU A 283 4.01 -44.16 -45.26
C LEU A 283 4.40 -44.23 -46.74
N ASN A 284 3.51 -43.86 -47.66
CA ASN A 284 3.81 -43.82 -49.09
C ASN A 284 4.79 -42.68 -49.43
N GLU A 285 4.65 -41.51 -48.81
CA GLU A 285 5.61 -40.41 -48.95
C GLU A 285 7.02 -40.85 -48.52
N LEU A 286 7.15 -41.57 -47.39
CA LEU A 286 8.43 -42.16 -46.97
C LEU A 286 8.97 -43.18 -47.98
N ARG A 287 8.11 -43.97 -48.63
CA ARG A 287 8.55 -44.90 -49.67
C ARG A 287 9.06 -44.16 -50.90
N ASP A 288 8.35 -43.12 -51.32
CA ASP A 288 8.71 -42.32 -52.49
C ASP A 288 10.04 -41.59 -52.27
N ASP A 289 10.21 -40.95 -51.10
CA ASP A 289 11.43 -40.21 -50.74
C ASP A 289 12.69 -41.08 -50.80
N PHE A 290 12.58 -42.36 -50.45
CA PHE A 290 13.69 -43.31 -50.43
C PHE A 290 13.63 -44.33 -51.58
N ASN A 291 12.71 -44.17 -52.53
CA ASN A 291 12.47 -45.08 -53.66
C ASN A 291 12.37 -46.56 -53.23
N LEU A 292 11.63 -46.81 -52.14
CA LEU A 292 11.48 -48.13 -51.53
C LEU A 292 10.39 -48.93 -52.24
N ARG A 293 10.67 -50.21 -52.50
CA ARG A 293 9.69 -51.15 -53.05
C ARG A 293 8.74 -51.61 -51.96
N ASP A 294 7.52 -51.97 -52.35
CA ASP A 294 6.64 -52.73 -51.46
C ASP A 294 7.23 -54.12 -51.22
N LEU A 295 7.20 -54.57 -49.97
CA LEU A 295 7.60 -55.92 -49.59
C LEU A 295 6.55 -56.91 -50.11
N GLU A 296 6.95 -57.80 -51.02
CA GLU A 296 6.11 -58.92 -51.47
C GLU A 296 6.28 -60.12 -50.52
N GLY A 297 5.20 -60.63 -49.91
CA GLY A 297 5.24 -61.82 -49.05
C GLY A 297 4.50 -61.68 -47.71
N ASP A 298 4.92 -62.45 -46.70
CA ASP A 298 4.29 -62.55 -45.38
C ASP A 298 4.55 -61.36 -44.44
N GLY A 299 5.19 -60.31 -44.94
CA GLY A 299 5.54 -59.10 -44.19
C GLY A 299 6.84 -59.20 -43.39
N THR A 300 7.60 -60.30 -43.53
CA THR A 300 8.95 -60.41 -42.95
C THR A 300 9.92 -59.48 -43.69
N PRO A 301 10.59 -58.54 -43.00
CA PRO A 301 11.57 -57.67 -43.64
C PRO A 301 12.75 -58.46 -44.22
N GLU A 302 13.17 -58.15 -45.45
CA GLU A 302 14.27 -58.87 -46.12
C GLU A 302 15.59 -58.87 -45.32
N TRP A 303 15.84 -57.83 -44.52
CA TRP A 303 17.03 -57.73 -43.68
C TRP A 303 17.08 -58.79 -42.56
N MET A 304 15.95 -59.37 -42.15
CA MET A 304 15.94 -60.51 -41.21
C MET A 304 16.44 -61.81 -41.87
N ASN A 305 16.34 -61.91 -43.19
CA ASN A 305 16.81 -63.05 -43.98
C ASN A 305 18.19 -62.79 -44.60
N TRP A 306 18.80 -61.63 -44.34
CA TRP A 306 20.09 -61.24 -44.90
C TRP A 306 21.24 -61.97 -44.15
N PRO A 307 22.07 -62.77 -44.82
CA PRO A 307 23.10 -63.60 -44.18
C PRO A 307 24.39 -62.84 -43.81
N GLY A 308 24.33 -61.51 -43.70
CA GLY A 308 25.52 -60.67 -43.50
C GLY A 308 26.47 -60.67 -44.72
N PRO A 309 27.53 -59.83 -44.70
CA PRO A 309 28.53 -59.79 -45.77
C PRO A 309 29.37 -61.08 -45.89
N ASP A 310 29.44 -61.91 -44.83
CA ASP A 310 30.29 -63.11 -44.78
C ASP A 310 29.51 -64.45 -44.65
N GLY A 311 28.18 -64.43 -44.76
CA GLY A 311 27.37 -65.64 -44.61
C GLY A 311 27.09 -66.06 -43.17
N GLU A 312 27.40 -65.22 -42.18
CA GLU A 312 27.05 -65.45 -40.78
C GLU A 312 25.58 -65.06 -40.50
N PRO A 313 24.79 -65.95 -39.87
CA PRO A 313 23.40 -65.64 -39.54
C PRO A 313 23.32 -64.45 -38.59
N ALA A 314 22.37 -63.55 -38.84
CA ALA A 314 22.12 -62.36 -38.03
C ALA A 314 22.03 -62.72 -36.53
N PRO A 315 22.63 -61.92 -35.62
CA PRO A 315 22.58 -62.21 -34.20
C PRO A 315 21.12 -62.26 -33.75
N ALA A 316 20.73 -63.41 -33.19
CA ALA A 316 19.37 -63.64 -32.70
C ALA A 316 18.96 -62.50 -31.77
N ALA A 317 17.86 -61.83 -32.11
CA ALA A 317 17.27 -60.81 -31.26
C ALA A 317 16.97 -61.42 -29.89
N ALA A 318 17.67 -60.93 -28.86
CA ALA A 318 17.37 -61.28 -27.47
C ALA A 318 15.94 -60.86 -27.16
N THR A 319 15.18 -61.80 -26.62
CA THR A 319 13.78 -61.67 -26.24
C THR A 319 13.60 -60.83 -24.98
#